data_AF-A0A1Y0CRP8-F1
#
_entry.id   AF-A0A1Y0CRP8-F1
#
_cell.length_a   1.000
_cell.length_b   1.000
_cell.length_c   1.000
_cell.angle_alpha   90.00
_cell.angle_beta   90.00
_cell.angle_gamma   90.00
#
_symmetry.space_group_name_H-M   'P 1'
#
loop_
_entity.id
_entity.type
_entity.pdbx_description
1 polymer ?
#
loop_
_entity_poly.entity_id
_entity_poly.type
_entity_poly.pdbx_seq_one_letter_code
_entity_poly.pdbx_strand_id
1 'polypeptide(L)'
;MKRVVTLFLVGVLFSGCSNTDVHQEKVTEFEEEIAEVYSQLEEKEMEIETLSQQSAEEESGEFIMIPKDQVPRLWGDADAQLWDYLIDDSLAKENGWEKGVTNWREWNGEYDQALGTPNQTWEAPGLLMNAWMLDVATSNGLGMDIWEINTRIDFKDAVKAEGYIMSYGMRDDSVAGSDIKLTMLKENEFWYVEKAEVRYRCSRGVSEDDLCL
;
A
#
# COMPACT_ATOMS: atom_id res chain seq x y z
N MET A 1 15.21 25.91 -36.62
CA MET A 1 16.57 25.45 -37.01
C MET A 1 16.54 23.94 -37.12
N LYS A 2 17.09 23.43 -38.23
CA LYS A 2 17.07 22.04 -38.72
C LYS A 2 17.65 21.00 -37.75
N ARG A 3 17.01 19.83 -37.65
CA ARG A 3 17.61 18.49 -37.44
C ARG A 3 16.69 17.47 -38.13
N VAL A 4 16.76 17.26 -39.45
CA VAL A 4 17.62 16.28 -40.16
C VAL A 4 17.66 14.94 -39.43
N VAL A 5 16.68 14.09 -39.73
CA VAL A 5 16.74 12.65 -39.47
C VAL A 5 17.23 11.99 -40.76
N THR A 6 18.42 11.40 -40.67
CA THR A 6 19.16 10.75 -41.73
C THR A 6 18.51 9.41 -42.08
N LEU A 7 17.95 9.31 -43.29
CA LEU A 7 17.53 8.05 -43.90
C LEU A 7 18.77 7.21 -44.26
N PHE A 8 18.98 6.09 -43.56
CA PHE A 8 19.92 5.06 -43.99
C PHE A 8 19.21 4.11 -44.94
N LEU A 9 19.44 4.30 -46.24
CA LEU A 9 19.23 3.29 -47.27
C LEU A 9 20.28 2.19 -47.08
N VAL A 10 19.84 0.97 -46.74
CA VAL A 10 20.62 -0.25 -47.03
C VAL A 10 19.78 -1.09 -47.98
N GLY A 11 20.10 -0.92 -49.26
CA GLY A 11 19.65 -1.82 -50.31
C GLY A 11 20.35 -3.17 -50.16
N VAL A 12 19.56 -4.24 -50.11
CA VAL A 12 20.04 -5.59 -50.40
C VAL A 12 19.32 -6.04 -51.67
N LEU A 13 20.10 -6.05 -52.76
CA LEU A 13 19.78 -6.73 -54.01
C LEU A 13 19.81 -8.24 -53.76
N PHE A 14 18.68 -8.91 -53.91
CA PHE A 14 18.67 -10.34 -54.27
C PHE A 14 17.76 -10.58 -55.46
N SER A 15 18.41 -10.97 -56.55
CA SER A 15 17.88 -11.58 -57.75
C SER A 15 17.05 -12.81 -57.38
N GLY A 16 15.75 -12.76 -57.67
CA GLY A 16 14.83 -13.88 -57.49
C GLY A 16 13.43 -13.51 -57.98
N CYS A 17 13.17 -13.68 -59.27
CA CYS A 17 11.82 -13.57 -59.83
C CYS A 17 10.94 -14.68 -59.23
N SER A 18 10.20 -14.42 -58.15
CA SER A 18 8.97 -15.15 -57.76
C SER A 18 8.25 -14.61 -56.50
N ASN A 19 8.57 -13.44 -55.95
CA ASN A 19 7.94 -13.04 -54.66
C ASN A 19 7.67 -11.54 -54.49
N THR A 20 7.84 -10.71 -55.53
CA THR A 20 7.61 -9.26 -55.45
C THR A 20 6.16 -8.91 -55.18
N ASP A 21 5.21 -9.65 -55.76
CA ASP A 21 3.77 -9.39 -55.54
C ASP A 21 3.36 -9.74 -54.10
N VAL A 22 3.88 -10.84 -53.55
CA VAL A 22 3.64 -11.27 -52.16
C VAL A 22 4.29 -10.32 -51.15
N HIS A 23 5.46 -9.77 -51.47
CA HIS A 23 6.10 -8.76 -50.61
C HIS A 23 5.39 -7.41 -50.68
N GLN A 24 4.84 -7.05 -51.84
CA GLN A 24 4.11 -5.80 -52.01
C GLN A 24 2.75 -5.86 -51.30
N GLU A 25 2.07 -7.01 -51.36
CA GLU A 25 0.81 -7.26 -50.62
C GLU A 25 1.01 -7.19 -49.10
N LYS A 26 2.09 -7.79 -48.58
CA LYS A 26 2.43 -7.69 -47.14
C LYS A 26 2.83 -6.29 -46.70
N VAL A 27 3.48 -5.52 -47.57
CA VAL A 27 3.83 -4.13 -47.27
C VAL A 27 2.56 -3.28 -47.20
N THR A 28 1.62 -3.47 -48.11
CA THR A 28 0.31 -2.77 -48.06
C THR A 28 -0.52 -3.18 -46.85
N GLU A 29 -0.52 -4.46 -46.47
CA GLU A 29 -1.19 -4.95 -45.26
C GLU A 29 -0.60 -4.30 -43.99
N PHE A 30 0.72 -4.23 -43.86
CA PHE A 30 1.35 -3.54 -42.73
C PHE A 30 1.14 -2.02 -42.74
N GLU A 31 1.07 -1.38 -43.90
CA GLU A 31 0.74 0.05 -43.99
C GLU A 31 -0.70 0.32 -43.51
N GLU A 32 -1.65 -0.57 -43.80
CA GLU A 32 -3.02 -0.51 -43.29
C GLU A 32 -3.08 -0.76 -41.78
N GLU A 33 -2.41 -1.78 -41.26
CA GLU A 33 -2.33 -2.05 -39.82
C GLU A 33 -1.72 -0.87 -39.05
N ILE A 34 -0.65 -0.26 -39.59
CA ILE A 34 -0.01 0.91 -39.00
C ILE A 34 -0.99 2.09 -38.98
N ALA A 35 -1.73 2.34 -40.06
CA ALA A 35 -2.71 3.40 -40.14
C ALA A 35 -3.86 3.20 -39.13
N GLU A 36 -4.33 1.96 -38.97
CA GLU A 36 -5.34 1.59 -37.97
C GLU A 36 -4.83 1.84 -36.55
N VAL A 37 -3.61 1.40 -36.22
CA VAL A 37 -3.00 1.61 -34.90
C VAL A 37 -2.82 3.09 -34.60
N TYR A 38 -2.38 3.91 -35.56
CA TYR A 38 -2.27 5.36 -35.36
C TYR A 38 -3.64 6.01 -35.13
N SER A 39 -4.68 5.58 -35.84
CA SER A 39 -6.04 6.09 -35.62
C SER A 39 -6.57 5.72 -34.22
N GLN A 40 -6.32 4.49 -33.77
CA GLN A 40 -6.70 4.06 -32.41
C GLN A 40 -5.92 4.83 -31.34
N LEU A 41 -4.65 5.16 -31.61
CA LEU A 41 -3.80 5.91 -30.69
C LEU A 41 -4.26 7.38 -30.57
N GLU A 42 -4.61 8.02 -31.68
CA GLU A 42 -5.16 9.38 -31.70
C GLU A 42 -6.53 9.44 -31.01
N GLU A 43 -7.40 8.44 -31.22
CA GLU A 43 -8.67 8.31 -30.50
C GLU A 43 -8.45 8.18 -28.98
N LYS A 44 -7.50 7.33 -28.56
CA LYS A 44 -7.17 7.14 -27.14
C LYS A 44 -6.50 8.36 -26.52
N GLU A 45 -5.66 9.09 -27.25
CA GLU A 45 -5.08 10.34 -26.79
C GLU A 45 -6.17 11.42 -26.59
N MET A 46 -7.11 11.55 -27.53
CA MET A 46 -8.27 12.44 -27.36
C MET A 46 -9.17 12.00 -26.20
N GLU A 47 -9.39 10.71 -26.01
CA GLU A 47 -10.16 10.17 -24.88
C GLU A 47 -9.47 10.51 -23.55
N ILE A 48 -8.15 10.35 -23.45
CA ILE A 48 -7.35 10.74 -22.29
C ILE A 48 -7.42 12.25 -22.05
N GLU A 49 -7.29 13.07 -23.09
CA GLU A 49 -7.35 14.52 -22.96
C GLU A 49 -8.73 14.97 -22.48
N THR A 50 -9.80 14.36 -23.02
CA THR A 50 -11.19 14.62 -22.61
C THR A 50 -11.43 14.18 -21.15
N LEU A 51 -10.98 12.99 -20.77
CA LEU A 51 -11.08 12.50 -19.39
C LEU A 51 -10.25 13.35 -18.43
N SER A 52 -9.09 13.87 -18.85
CA SER A 52 -8.27 14.77 -18.03
C SER A 52 -8.94 16.13 -17.80
N GLN A 53 -9.66 16.64 -18.80
CA GLN A 53 -10.43 17.88 -18.69
C GLN A 53 -11.71 17.69 -17.87
N GLN A 54 -12.42 16.57 -18.03
CA GLN A 54 -13.56 16.20 -17.17
C GLN A 54 -13.14 15.99 -15.72
N SER A 55 -11.99 15.34 -15.48
CA SER A 55 -11.41 15.20 -14.14
C SER A 55 -11.11 16.55 -13.47
N ALA A 56 -10.71 17.56 -14.25
CA ALA A 56 -10.44 18.89 -13.71
C ALA A 56 -11.72 19.71 -13.44
N GLU A 57 -12.81 19.43 -14.15
CA GLU A 57 -14.11 20.08 -13.93
C GLU A 57 -14.99 19.37 -12.86
N GLU A 58 -14.77 18.07 -12.60
CA GLU A 58 -15.46 17.30 -11.54
C GLU A 58 -14.77 17.39 -10.16
N GLU A 59 -13.58 18.00 -10.06
CA GLU A 59 -12.80 18.21 -8.82
C GLU A 59 -13.37 19.30 -7.87
N SER A 60 -14.69 19.46 -7.81
CA SER A 60 -15.36 20.16 -6.70
C SER A 60 -15.71 19.24 -5.53
N GLY A 61 -15.43 17.94 -5.65
CA GLY A 61 -15.31 17.07 -4.48
C GLY A 61 -14.01 17.40 -3.76
N GLU A 62 -14.09 17.94 -2.54
CA GLU A 62 -12.95 18.21 -1.65
C GLU A 62 -12.11 16.95 -1.42
N PHE A 63 -11.16 16.66 -2.30
CA PHE A 63 -10.08 15.76 -1.97
C PHE A 63 -9.19 16.45 -0.94
N ILE A 64 -8.84 15.73 0.13
CA ILE A 64 -7.89 16.23 1.11
C ILE A 64 -6.51 16.23 0.45
N MET A 65 -6.07 17.42 0.02
CA MET A 65 -4.75 17.61 -0.58
C MET A 65 -3.70 17.77 0.52
N ILE A 66 -2.97 16.69 0.82
CA ILE A 66 -1.83 16.76 1.75
C ILE A 66 -0.59 17.24 0.98
N PRO A 67 0.10 18.31 1.43
CA PRO A 67 1.36 18.71 0.85
C PRO A 67 2.38 17.57 0.85
N LYS A 68 3.09 17.35 -0.26
CA LYS A 68 3.99 16.19 -0.45
C LYS A 68 5.09 16.09 0.62
N ASP A 69 5.52 17.22 1.17
CA ASP A 69 6.47 17.32 2.28
C ASP A 69 5.88 16.94 3.65
N GLN A 70 4.55 16.96 3.77
CA GLN A 70 3.79 16.56 4.95
C GLN A 70 3.23 15.13 4.84
N VAL A 71 3.22 14.54 3.63
CA VAL A 71 2.81 13.14 3.45
C VAL A 71 3.78 12.24 4.22
N PRO A 72 3.31 11.47 5.22
CA PRO A 72 4.17 10.55 5.93
C PRO A 72 4.71 9.51 4.94
N ARG A 73 6.01 9.26 5.01
CA ARG A 73 6.60 8.11 4.31
C ARG A 73 6.23 6.87 5.11
N LEU A 74 5.03 6.33 4.87
CA LEU A 74 4.52 5.13 5.56
C LEU A 74 5.44 3.90 5.42
N TRP A 75 6.35 3.91 4.43
CA TRP A 75 7.41 2.92 4.24
C TRP A 75 8.63 3.12 5.14
N GLY A 76 8.90 4.36 5.59
CA GLY A 76 10.04 4.71 6.44
C GLY A 76 9.71 4.71 7.93
N ASP A 77 8.42 4.71 8.26
CA ASP A 77 7.90 4.52 9.61
C ASP A 77 6.77 3.49 9.54
N ALA A 78 7.11 2.23 9.84
CA ALA A 78 6.18 1.11 9.76
C ALA A 78 4.99 1.28 10.72
N ASP A 79 5.14 2.14 11.72
CA ASP A 79 4.22 2.39 12.82
C ASP A 79 3.34 3.64 12.62
N ALA A 80 3.58 4.41 11.55
CA ALA A 80 2.80 5.60 11.23
C ALA A 80 1.41 5.24 10.69
N GLN A 81 0.35 5.87 11.20
CA GLN A 81 -0.99 5.68 10.67
C GLN A 81 -1.43 6.93 9.90
N LEU A 82 -2.06 6.75 8.74
CA LEU A 82 -2.49 7.87 7.90
C LEU A 82 -3.47 8.79 8.64
N TRP A 83 -4.34 8.21 9.46
CA TRP A 83 -5.32 8.91 10.28
C TRP A 83 -4.73 9.89 11.29
N ASP A 84 -3.48 9.69 11.72
CA ASP A 84 -2.79 10.64 12.61
C ASP A 84 -2.56 11.99 11.93
N TYR A 85 -2.54 12.01 10.58
CA TYR A 85 -2.27 13.19 9.76
C TYR A 85 -3.52 13.79 9.13
N LEU A 86 -4.57 12.98 8.95
CA LEU A 86 -5.79 13.37 8.24
C LEU A 86 -6.94 13.81 9.14
N ILE A 87 -6.98 13.35 10.39
CA ILE A 87 -8.10 13.68 11.28
C ILE A 87 -7.97 15.12 11.75
N ASP A 88 -9.04 15.89 11.54
CA ASP A 88 -9.23 17.17 12.21
C ASP A 88 -9.50 16.95 13.71
N ASP A 89 -8.56 17.38 14.55
CA ASP A 89 -8.63 17.31 16.00
C ASP A 89 -8.86 18.68 16.67
N SER A 90 -9.22 19.71 15.89
CA SER A 90 -9.45 21.07 16.37
C SER A 90 -10.46 21.13 17.52
N LEU A 91 -11.60 20.45 17.37
CA LEU A 91 -12.62 20.39 18.41
C LEU A 91 -12.12 19.73 19.69
N ALA A 92 -11.29 18.68 19.59
CA ALA A 92 -10.71 18.02 20.76
C ALA A 92 -9.76 18.98 21.49
N LYS A 93 -8.89 19.68 20.74
CA LYS A 93 -7.95 20.68 21.27
C LYS A 93 -8.68 21.85 21.93
N GLU A 94 -9.78 22.34 21.36
CA GLU A 94 -10.62 23.38 21.96
C GLU A 94 -11.19 22.96 23.33
N ASN A 95 -11.43 21.67 23.53
CA ASN A 95 -11.89 21.09 24.79
C ASN A 95 -10.74 20.68 25.73
N GLY A 96 -9.48 20.99 25.38
CA GLY A 96 -8.31 20.66 26.18
C GLY A 96 -7.89 19.18 26.10
N TRP A 97 -8.35 18.46 25.08
CA TRP A 97 -7.95 17.08 24.80
C TRP A 97 -6.84 17.04 23.77
N GLU A 98 -5.83 16.23 24.04
CA GLU A 98 -4.72 15.97 23.11
C GLU A 98 -4.65 14.49 22.84
N LYS A 99 -4.54 14.10 21.57
CA LYS A 99 -4.32 12.68 21.24
C LYS A 99 -3.01 12.18 21.81
N GLY A 100 -2.96 10.90 22.10
CA GLY A 100 -1.73 10.26 22.55
C GLY A 100 -1.68 8.79 22.17
N VAL A 101 -0.54 8.17 22.48
CA VAL A 101 -0.30 6.76 22.21
C VAL A 101 0.33 6.16 23.46
N THR A 102 -0.23 5.06 23.96
CA THR A 102 0.34 4.38 25.13
C THR A 102 1.67 3.72 24.79
N ASN A 103 2.46 3.34 25.80
CA ASN A 103 3.65 2.54 25.53
C ASN A 103 3.29 1.15 25.01
N TRP A 104 4.26 0.52 24.33
CA TRP A 104 4.19 -0.90 24.01
C TRP A 104 4.23 -1.73 25.28
N ARG A 105 3.24 -2.61 25.43
CA ARG A 105 3.17 -3.61 26.49
C ARG A 105 3.02 -4.99 25.89
N GLU A 106 3.37 -6.02 26.66
CA GLU A 106 3.16 -7.40 26.24
C GLU A 106 1.67 -7.63 25.93
N TRP A 107 1.39 -8.26 24.79
CA TRP A 107 0.04 -8.62 24.43
C TRP A 107 -0.40 -9.82 25.27
N ASN A 108 -1.52 -9.70 25.96
CA ASN A 108 -2.00 -10.66 26.96
C ASN A 108 -3.09 -11.61 26.42
N GLY A 109 -3.27 -11.67 25.10
CA GLY A 109 -4.18 -12.62 24.48
C GLY A 109 -3.53 -13.98 24.28
N GLU A 110 -4.34 -14.94 23.84
CA GLU A 110 -3.89 -16.28 23.48
C GLU A 110 -3.93 -16.42 21.96
N TYR A 111 -2.96 -17.16 21.41
CA TYR A 111 -2.88 -17.52 20.01
C TYR A 111 -2.36 -18.96 19.89
N ASP A 112 -2.58 -19.61 18.74
CA ASP A 112 -2.11 -20.97 18.48
C ASP A 112 -0.59 -21.06 18.65
N GLN A 113 -0.15 -21.94 19.56
CA GLN A 113 1.27 -22.18 19.84
C GLN A 113 2.07 -22.59 18.59
N ALA A 114 1.42 -23.17 17.58
CA ALA A 114 2.05 -23.47 16.30
C ALA A 114 2.58 -22.21 15.58
N LEU A 115 2.05 -21.03 15.86
CA LEU A 115 2.55 -19.77 15.28
C LEU A 115 3.81 -19.27 15.99
N GLY A 116 4.03 -19.66 17.25
CA GLY A 116 5.19 -19.27 18.06
C GLY A 116 6.30 -20.32 18.14
N THR A 117 6.12 -21.48 17.48
CA THR A 117 7.08 -22.58 17.54
C THR A 117 8.05 -22.51 16.34
N PRO A 118 9.37 -22.60 16.53
CA PRO A 118 10.34 -22.70 15.43
C PRO A 118 10.09 -23.93 14.53
N ASN A 119 10.59 -23.87 13.28
CA ASN A 119 10.56 -24.99 12.31
C ASN A 119 9.19 -25.37 11.76
N GLN A 120 8.24 -24.44 11.79
CA GLN A 120 6.92 -24.56 11.17
C GLN A 120 6.98 -24.15 9.70
N THR A 121 5.98 -24.42 8.86
CA THR A 121 6.09 -24.19 7.40
C THR A 121 5.83 -22.74 6.95
N TRP A 122 6.13 -21.74 7.78
CA TRP A 122 5.89 -20.32 7.45
C TRP A 122 7.06 -19.72 6.67
N GLU A 123 6.94 -19.69 5.34
CA GLU A 123 8.02 -19.28 4.44
C GLU A 123 8.29 -17.76 4.43
N ALA A 124 7.32 -16.95 4.85
CA ALA A 124 7.42 -15.50 4.86
C ALA A 124 6.74 -14.89 6.11
N PRO A 125 7.29 -13.79 6.66
CA PRO A 125 6.72 -13.16 7.85
C PRO A 125 5.33 -12.57 7.59
N GLY A 126 5.06 -12.13 6.35
CA GLY A 126 3.73 -11.69 5.95
C GLY A 126 2.68 -12.81 6.00
N LEU A 127 3.05 -14.05 5.63
CA LEU A 127 2.13 -15.19 5.72
C LEU A 127 1.86 -15.55 7.18
N LEU A 128 2.91 -15.59 8.01
CA LEU A 128 2.81 -15.81 9.44
C LEU A 128 1.91 -14.77 10.13
N MET A 129 2.10 -13.48 9.83
CA MET A 129 1.31 -12.39 10.39
C MET A 129 -0.18 -12.52 10.01
N ASN A 130 -0.50 -12.86 8.76
CA ASN A 130 -1.89 -13.08 8.35
C ASN A 130 -2.52 -14.28 9.06
N ALA A 131 -1.78 -15.38 9.25
CA ALA A 131 -2.26 -16.53 10.00
C ALA A 131 -2.52 -16.18 11.48
N TRP A 132 -1.62 -15.41 12.09
CA TRP A 132 -1.80 -14.91 13.45
C TRP A 132 -3.02 -14.00 13.58
N MET A 133 -3.23 -13.07 12.65
CA MET A 133 -4.42 -12.20 12.62
C MET A 133 -5.72 -12.98 12.51
N LEU A 134 -5.73 -14.07 11.73
CA LEU A 134 -6.88 -14.94 11.58
C LEU A 134 -7.18 -15.69 12.89
N ASP A 135 -6.16 -16.22 13.54
CA ASP A 135 -6.28 -16.99 14.77
C ASP A 135 -6.83 -16.14 15.93
N VAL A 136 -6.29 -14.93 16.11
CA VAL A 136 -6.77 -14.00 17.16
C VAL A 136 -7.99 -13.18 16.73
N ALA A 137 -8.48 -13.44 15.50
CA ALA A 137 -9.62 -12.81 14.88
C ALA A 137 -9.60 -11.26 14.91
N THR A 138 -8.45 -10.66 14.61
CA THR A 138 -8.25 -9.19 14.64
C THR A 138 -9.23 -8.45 13.72
N SER A 139 -9.70 -9.11 12.66
CA SER A 139 -10.63 -8.54 11.67
C SER A 139 -12.10 -8.58 12.09
N ASN A 140 -12.47 -9.23 13.20
CA ASN A 140 -13.88 -9.37 13.58
C ASN A 140 -14.61 -8.05 13.82
N GLY A 141 -13.89 -7.01 14.25
CA GLY A 141 -14.45 -5.67 14.49
C GLY A 141 -14.61 -4.81 13.23
N LEU A 142 -14.10 -5.25 12.08
CA LEU A 142 -14.13 -4.46 10.84
C LEU A 142 -15.58 -4.20 10.38
N GLY A 143 -15.89 -2.92 10.14
CA GLY A 143 -17.23 -2.47 9.78
C GLY A 143 -18.17 -2.26 10.97
N MET A 144 -17.69 -2.46 12.20
CA MET A 144 -18.40 -2.14 13.45
C MET A 144 -17.63 -1.06 14.21
N ASP A 145 -16.83 -1.45 15.20
CA ASP A 145 -16.01 -0.61 16.05
C ASP A 145 -14.61 -0.36 15.47
N ILE A 146 -14.20 -1.15 14.48
CA ILE A 146 -12.97 -0.95 13.70
C ILE A 146 -13.35 -0.52 12.29
N TRP A 147 -12.78 0.58 11.82
CA TRP A 147 -13.03 1.13 10.48
C TRP A 147 -11.95 0.72 9.50
N GLU A 148 -10.72 0.60 9.97
CA GLU A 148 -9.57 0.26 9.14
C GLU A 148 -8.57 -0.62 9.90
N ILE A 149 -7.97 -1.57 9.19
CA ILE A 149 -6.79 -2.30 9.66
C ILE A 149 -5.72 -2.17 8.58
N ASN A 150 -4.56 -1.64 8.95
CA ASN A 150 -3.36 -1.63 8.12
C ASN A 150 -2.38 -2.67 8.63
N THR A 151 -1.73 -3.35 7.70
CA THR A 151 -0.66 -4.29 8.02
C THR A 151 0.62 -3.91 7.32
N ARG A 152 1.75 -4.02 8.02
CA ARG A 152 3.09 -3.75 7.45
C ARG A 152 4.10 -4.74 7.99
N ILE A 153 5.11 -5.02 7.17
CA ILE A 153 6.28 -5.80 7.57
C ILE A 153 7.50 -4.92 7.43
N ASP A 154 8.26 -4.80 8.51
CA ASP A 154 9.57 -4.14 8.55
C ASP A 154 10.67 -5.19 8.75
N PHE A 155 11.46 -5.44 7.71
CA PHE A 155 12.60 -6.36 7.80
C PHE A 155 13.76 -5.66 8.50
N LYS A 156 14.13 -6.13 9.69
CA LYS A 156 15.31 -5.63 10.42
C LYS A 156 16.59 -6.23 9.87
N ASP A 157 16.55 -7.51 9.51
CA ASP A 157 17.63 -8.24 8.86
C ASP A 157 17.07 -9.51 8.16
N ALA A 158 17.95 -10.44 7.75
CA ALA A 158 17.58 -11.66 7.04
C ALA A 158 16.86 -12.70 7.92
N VAL A 159 16.95 -12.59 9.24
CA VAL A 159 16.41 -13.54 10.23
C VAL A 159 15.44 -12.90 11.23
N LYS A 160 15.19 -11.59 11.12
CA LYS A 160 14.29 -10.84 12.00
C LYS A 160 13.43 -9.86 11.23
N ALA A 161 12.14 -9.87 11.53
CA ALA A 161 11.16 -8.92 11.00
C ALA A 161 10.20 -8.48 12.11
N GLU A 162 9.68 -7.26 11.97
CA GLU A 162 8.62 -6.72 12.81
C GLU A 162 7.35 -6.57 11.96
N GLY A 163 6.26 -7.20 12.39
CA GLY A 163 4.95 -7.09 11.78
C GLY A 163 4.09 -6.11 12.56
N TYR A 164 3.47 -5.15 11.89
CA TYR A 164 2.61 -4.15 12.49
C TYR A 164 1.19 -4.37 12.00
N ILE A 165 0.25 -4.47 12.93
CA ILE A 165 -1.19 -4.59 12.68
C ILE A 165 -1.83 -3.40 13.39
N MET A 166 -2.16 -2.37 12.64
CA MET A 166 -2.67 -1.10 13.17
C MET A 166 -4.14 -0.98 12.85
N SER A 167 -4.96 -1.00 13.90
CA SER A 167 -6.41 -0.80 13.79
C SER A 167 -6.76 0.65 14.10
N TYR A 168 -7.65 1.22 13.30
CA TYR A 168 -8.28 2.50 13.56
C TYR A 168 -9.78 2.31 13.64
N GLY A 169 -10.41 2.91 14.65
CA GLY A 169 -11.84 2.85 14.84
C GLY A 169 -12.26 3.44 16.19
N MET A 170 -13.46 4.00 16.24
CA MET A 170 -14.00 4.60 17.44
C MET A 170 -14.73 3.54 18.25
N ARG A 171 -13.97 2.77 19.04
CA ARG A 171 -14.55 1.78 19.95
C ARG A 171 -15.23 2.44 21.15
N ASP A 172 -14.63 3.51 21.66
CA ASP A 172 -15.12 4.35 22.77
C ASP A 172 -14.59 5.77 22.58
N ASP A 173 -15.12 6.73 23.33
CA ASP A 173 -14.73 8.14 23.28
C ASP A 173 -13.28 8.40 23.71
N SER A 174 -12.63 7.40 24.31
CA SER A 174 -11.28 7.41 24.87
C SER A 174 -10.24 6.67 23.99
N VAL A 175 -10.66 5.67 23.20
CA VAL A 175 -9.78 4.82 22.39
C VAL A 175 -10.12 4.94 20.91
N ALA A 176 -9.18 5.44 20.12
CA ALA A 176 -9.28 5.66 18.68
C ALA A 176 -8.70 4.50 17.84
N GLY A 177 -8.05 3.52 18.49
CA GLY A 177 -7.47 2.38 17.81
C GLY A 177 -6.51 1.58 18.70
N SER A 178 -6.02 0.48 18.17
CA SER A 178 -4.97 -0.31 18.78
C SER A 178 -3.97 -0.80 17.74
N ASP A 179 -2.70 -0.83 18.14
CA ASP A 179 -1.63 -1.36 17.32
C ASP A 179 -1.09 -2.62 17.99
N ILE A 180 -0.85 -3.66 17.19
CA ILE A 180 -0.16 -4.87 17.58
C ILE A 180 1.15 -4.92 16.81
N LYS A 181 2.24 -5.22 17.51
CA LYS A 181 3.55 -5.44 16.93
C LYS A 181 4.00 -6.87 17.22
N LEU A 182 4.25 -7.62 16.16
CA LEU A 182 4.80 -8.97 16.20
C LEU A 182 6.29 -8.91 15.95
N THR A 183 7.11 -9.39 16.88
CA THR A 183 8.51 -9.70 16.60
C THR A 183 8.57 -11.13 16.07
N MET A 184 9.05 -11.28 14.84
CA MET A 184 9.16 -12.57 14.17
C MET A 184 10.62 -12.89 13.90
N LEU A 185 10.97 -14.15 14.14
CA LEU A 185 12.32 -14.67 13.92
C LEU A 185 12.29 -15.80 12.88
N LYS A 186 13.41 -15.98 12.19
CA LYS A 186 13.60 -17.04 11.19
C LYS A 186 14.58 -18.09 11.71
N GLU A 187 14.16 -19.35 11.71
CA GLU A 187 14.98 -20.52 12.04
C GLU A 187 14.74 -21.63 11.02
N ASN A 188 15.82 -22.24 10.51
CA ASN A 188 15.79 -23.30 9.48
C ASN A 188 14.90 -22.97 8.28
N GLU A 189 15.05 -21.76 7.74
CA GLU A 189 14.26 -21.21 6.63
C GLU A 189 12.82 -20.79 6.94
N PHE A 190 12.36 -20.92 8.19
CA PHE A 190 10.98 -20.67 8.55
C PHE A 190 10.78 -19.63 9.65
N TRP A 191 9.69 -18.87 9.53
CA TRP A 191 9.34 -17.80 10.46
C TRP A 191 8.46 -18.29 11.62
N TYR A 192 8.63 -17.70 12.79
CA TYR A 192 7.74 -17.87 13.95
C TYR A 192 7.61 -16.57 14.74
N VAL A 193 6.53 -16.43 15.51
CA VAL A 193 6.28 -15.28 16.39
C VAL A 193 7.06 -15.50 17.68
N GLU A 194 8.06 -14.66 17.93
CA GLU A 194 8.79 -14.65 19.21
C GLU A 194 7.99 -13.88 20.26
N LYS A 195 7.45 -12.73 19.88
CA LYS A 195 6.81 -11.79 20.82
C LYS A 195 5.65 -11.06 20.15
N ALA A 196 4.58 -10.84 20.90
CA ALA A 196 3.51 -9.92 20.54
C ALA A 196 3.42 -8.80 21.57
N GLU A 197 3.35 -7.56 21.08
CA GLU A 197 3.18 -6.35 21.89
C GLU A 197 1.94 -5.60 21.40
N VAL A 198 1.31 -4.85 22.29
CA VAL A 198 0.15 -4.02 22.00
C VAL A 198 0.34 -2.62 22.56
N ARG A 199 -0.26 -1.64 21.90
CA ARG A 199 -0.48 -0.29 22.44
C ARG A 199 -1.81 0.25 21.94
N TYR A 200 -2.26 1.36 22.52
CA TYR A 200 -3.51 2.00 22.16
C TYR A 200 -3.28 3.43 21.69
N ARG A 201 -4.10 3.83 20.72
CA ARG A 201 -4.20 5.21 20.24
C ARG A 201 -5.36 5.86 20.96
N CYS A 202 -5.07 6.89 21.75
CA CYS A 202 -6.02 7.53 22.63
C CYS A 202 -6.53 8.85 22.02
N SER A 203 -7.84 9.05 22.03
CA SER A 203 -8.49 10.25 21.47
C SER A 203 -8.36 11.47 22.38
N ARG A 204 -8.36 11.28 23.71
CA ARG A 204 -8.31 12.39 24.68
C ARG A 204 -7.02 12.54 25.47
N GLY A 205 -6.10 11.60 25.25
CA GLY A 205 -4.77 11.63 25.83
C GLY A 205 -4.42 10.37 26.59
N VAL A 206 -3.23 10.38 27.17
CA VAL A 206 -2.67 9.27 27.96
C VAL A 206 -2.45 9.78 29.37
N SER A 207 -2.95 9.03 30.35
CA SER A 207 -2.76 9.31 31.77
C SER A 207 -1.32 9.03 32.22
N GLU A 208 -0.97 9.45 33.44
CA GLU A 208 0.33 9.10 34.06
C GLU A 208 0.53 7.58 34.23
N ASP A 209 -0.57 6.83 34.30
CA ASP A 209 -0.58 5.36 34.42
C ASP A 209 -0.59 4.65 33.05
N ASP A 210 -0.34 5.36 31.96
CA ASP A 210 -0.31 4.83 30.58
C ASP A 210 -1.65 4.22 30.10
N LEU A 211 -2.75 4.88 30.48
CA LEU A 211 -4.12 4.53 30.09
C LEU A 211 -4.73 5.63 29.23
N CYS A 212 -5.59 5.27 28.27
CA CYS A 212 -6.36 6.27 27.53
C CYS A 212 -7.38 6.98 28.44
N LEU A 213 -7.46 8.30 28.28
CA LEU A 213 -8.40 9.21 28.96
C LEU A 213 -9.69 9.43 28.16
#